data_AF-A0A518G5X6-F1
#
_entry.id   AF-A0A518G5X6-F1
#
_cell.length_a   1.000
_cell.length_b   1.000
_cell.length_c   1.000
_cell.angle_alpha   90.00
_cell.angle_beta   90.00
_cell.angle_gamma   90.00
#
_symmetry.space_group_name_H-M   'P 1'
#
loop_
_entity.id
_entity.type
_entity.pdbx_description
1 polymer ?
#
loop_
_entity_poly.entity_id
_entity_poly.type
_entity_poly.pdbx_seq_one_letter_code
_entity_poly.pdbx_strand_id
1 'polypeptide(L)'
;MNSSPFQQPENRGHSSYAPASNYEDRSRMPSSSALQASREVAPPVVAPEVPAETPKTKPVSESESKLARELSQFNEVVRKLKSQFVAASTFESRCEQAFDVANDMFGHAPTWICFYRELMGGSGMLHSIFTDAGDFGRFLRSDQHHQIQLMLTALRSRDLPENDPNDPQRMITVRLPKSLHEAMCDEAARLNISVNRLCISRMLQLLDPKMIPESHSKPRGRKPRTRSKITPQSTAPAQHPAQPQSQSASPAATPPFSSNPGARYS
;
A
#
# COMPACT_ATOMS: atom_id res chain seq x y z
N MET A 1 47.92 -37.38 -3.23
CA MET A 1 47.68 -38.52 -2.33
C MET A 1 47.86 -38.03 -0.90
N ASN A 2 46.75 -37.74 -0.22
CA ASN A 2 46.61 -37.79 1.23
C ASN A 2 45.12 -37.63 1.53
N SER A 3 44.47 -38.78 1.65
CA SER A 3 43.08 -38.93 2.07
C SER A 3 43.00 -38.72 3.57
N SER A 4 42.09 -37.87 4.04
CA SER A 4 41.69 -37.85 5.45
C SER A 4 40.17 -37.89 5.55
N PRO A 5 39.61 -38.68 6.49
CA PRO A 5 38.28 -39.23 6.35
C PRO A 5 37.17 -38.40 6.98
N PHE A 6 36.02 -38.63 6.39
CA PHE A 6 34.66 -38.28 6.78
C PHE A 6 34.33 -38.79 8.20
N GLN A 7 33.80 -37.90 9.06
CA GLN A 7 33.24 -38.27 10.35
C GLN A 7 31.90 -37.56 10.55
N GLN A 8 30.82 -38.33 10.40
CA GLN A 8 29.48 -37.98 10.87
C GLN A 8 29.34 -38.38 12.34
N PRO A 9 28.52 -37.65 13.12
CA PRO A 9 27.82 -38.24 14.24
C PRO A 9 26.31 -38.32 14.01
N GLU A 10 25.77 -39.46 14.48
CA GLU A 10 24.39 -39.89 14.43
C GLU A 10 23.44 -39.09 15.34
N ASN A 11 22.32 -38.67 14.74
CA ASN A 11 20.92 -38.92 15.14
C ASN A 11 20.60 -39.44 16.57
N ARG A 12 19.85 -38.67 17.38
CA ARG A 12 18.67 -39.17 18.17
C ARG A 12 17.94 -38.07 18.95
N GLY A 13 16.61 -38.08 18.85
CA GLY A 13 15.65 -37.41 19.75
C GLY A 13 14.56 -36.65 18.98
N HIS A 14 13.63 -37.33 18.30
CA HIS A 14 12.30 -37.67 18.85
C HIS A 14 11.81 -36.68 19.94
N SER A 15 10.99 -35.71 19.54
CA SER A 15 10.03 -35.08 20.45
C SER A 15 8.67 -35.01 19.78
N SER A 16 7.69 -35.52 20.52
CA SER A 16 6.37 -35.95 20.14
C SER A 16 5.46 -34.78 19.75
N TYR A 17 4.69 -35.01 18.69
CA TYR A 17 3.43 -34.32 18.46
C TYR A 17 2.48 -34.54 19.65
N ALA A 18 1.80 -33.49 20.07
CA ALA A 18 0.55 -33.56 20.83
C ALA A 18 -0.39 -32.47 20.30
N PRO A 19 -1.62 -32.81 19.89
CA PRO A 19 -2.64 -31.84 19.52
C PRO A 19 -3.50 -31.49 20.75
N ALA A 20 -3.79 -30.20 20.94
CA ALA A 20 -4.83 -29.76 21.87
C ALA A 20 -5.93 -29.06 21.08
N SER A 21 -6.98 -29.84 20.83
CA SER A 21 -8.34 -29.40 20.54
C SER A 21 -8.91 -28.65 21.74
N ASN A 22 -9.51 -27.47 21.50
CA ASN A 22 -10.72 -26.98 22.17
C ASN A 22 -11.08 -25.60 21.61
N TYR A 23 -11.86 -25.59 20.52
CA TYR A 23 -12.72 -24.45 20.22
C TYR A 23 -14.15 -24.92 20.50
N GLU A 24 -14.59 -24.65 21.72
CA GLU A 24 -15.97 -24.82 22.13
C GLU A 24 -16.86 -23.84 21.38
N ASP A 25 -17.81 -24.46 20.70
CA ASP A 25 -19.14 -24.01 20.34
C ASP A 25 -19.70 -22.88 21.23
N ARG A 26 -19.93 -21.71 20.62
CA ARG A 26 -20.88 -20.71 21.13
C ARG A 26 -21.86 -20.32 20.03
N SER A 27 -22.65 -21.30 19.60
CA SER A 27 -23.96 -21.08 19.05
C SER A 27 -24.94 -20.72 20.18
N ARG A 28 -25.25 -19.43 20.37
CA ARG A 28 -26.50 -19.03 21.05
C ARG A 28 -26.98 -17.65 20.58
N MET A 29 -27.85 -17.68 19.58
CA MET A 29 -28.88 -16.65 19.38
C MET A 29 -29.80 -16.61 20.61
N PRO A 30 -30.40 -15.46 20.91
CA PRO A 30 -31.85 -15.46 20.75
C PRO A 30 -32.37 -14.26 19.95
N SER A 31 -33.29 -14.59 19.05
CA SER A 31 -34.28 -13.71 18.44
C SER A 31 -35.08 -12.97 19.51
N SER A 32 -35.38 -11.69 19.29
CA SER A 32 -36.61 -11.09 19.79
C SER A 32 -37.25 -10.25 18.69
N SER A 33 -38.45 -10.67 18.34
CA SER A 33 -39.35 -10.02 17.40
C SER A 33 -40.22 -8.98 18.11
N ALA A 34 -40.72 -8.06 17.28
CA ALA A 34 -41.93 -7.27 17.45
C ALA A 34 -41.90 -6.09 18.43
N LEU A 35 -42.07 -4.88 17.86
CA LEU A 35 -43.31 -4.13 18.03
C LEU A 35 -43.47 -3.10 16.90
N GLN A 36 -44.51 -3.32 16.09
CA GLN A 36 -45.17 -2.32 15.27
C GLN A 36 -45.92 -1.34 16.19
N ALA A 37 -45.80 -0.04 15.94
CA ALA A 37 -46.83 0.92 16.32
C ALA A 37 -46.78 2.15 15.39
N SER A 38 -47.83 2.26 14.59
CA SER A 38 -48.60 3.45 14.23
C SER A 38 -47.91 4.75 13.78
N ARG A 39 -48.22 5.07 12.51
CA ARG A 39 -48.35 6.42 11.94
C ARG A 39 -49.10 7.37 12.87
N GLU A 40 -48.56 8.56 13.04
CA GLU A 40 -49.33 9.78 13.30
C GLU A 40 -48.71 10.94 12.51
N VAL A 41 -49.56 11.63 11.74
CA VAL A 41 -49.23 12.76 10.87
C VAL A 41 -49.51 14.05 11.62
N ALA A 42 -48.53 14.92 11.75
CA ALA A 42 -48.69 16.27 12.30
C ALA A 42 -47.71 17.28 11.64
N PRO A 43 -48.03 18.59 11.64
CA PRO A 43 -47.81 19.54 10.53
C PRO A 43 -46.40 20.17 10.43
N PRO A 44 -46.10 20.88 9.31
CA PRO A 44 -44.77 21.42 9.04
C PRO A 44 -44.42 22.57 10.00
N VAL A 45 -43.38 22.36 10.81
CA VAL A 45 -42.76 23.39 11.65
C VAL A 45 -41.75 24.17 10.82
N VAL A 46 -41.92 25.49 10.86
CA VAL A 46 -41.11 26.53 10.24
C VAL A 46 -39.62 26.33 10.53
N ALA A 47 -38.80 26.41 9.47
CA ALA A 47 -37.35 26.27 9.55
C ALA A 47 -36.73 27.41 10.39
N PRO A 48 -35.93 27.10 11.42
CA PRO A 48 -35.08 28.11 12.05
C PRO A 48 -33.90 28.43 11.13
N GLU A 49 -33.73 29.72 10.91
CA GLU A 49 -32.61 30.35 10.22
C GLU A 49 -31.27 29.88 10.79
N VAL A 50 -30.46 29.22 9.96
CA VAL A 50 -29.13 28.73 10.32
C VAL A 50 -28.17 29.93 10.38
N PRO A 51 -27.58 30.26 11.54
CA PRO A 51 -26.54 31.28 11.60
C PRO A 51 -25.32 30.79 10.82
N ALA A 52 -24.79 31.65 9.94
CA ALA A 52 -23.57 31.39 9.19
C ALA A 52 -22.42 31.00 10.14
N GLU A 53 -22.04 29.71 10.12
CA GLU A 53 -20.84 29.23 10.79
C GLU A 53 -19.62 29.84 10.09
N THR A 54 -18.99 30.79 10.75
CA THR A 54 -17.63 31.19 10.44
C THR A 54 -16.71 29.97 10.56
N PRO A 55 -15.76 29.77 9.63
CA PRO A 55 -14.86 28.62 9.67
C PRO A 55 -13.97 28.74 10.92
N LYS A 56 -14.33 28.02 11.98
CA LYS A 56 -13.51 27.85 13.17
C LYS A 56 -12.27 27.06 12.77
N THR A 57 -11.19 27.77 12.48
CA THR A 57 -9.83 27.23 12.36
C THR A 57 -9.49 26.58 13.70
N LYS A 58 -9.55 25.24 13.78
CA LYS A 58 -9.10 24.52 14.96
C LYS A 58 -7.62 24.83 15.19
N PRO A 59 -7.18 25.09 16.43
CA PRO A 59 -5.77 25.29 16.73
C PRO A 59 -4.99 24.02 16.35
N VAL A 60 -3.98 24.18 15.49
CA VAL A 60 -3.01 23.14 15.11
C VAL A 60 -2.42 22.56 16.39
N SER A 61 -2.37 21.24 16.50
CA SER A 61 -1.86 20.62 17.73
C SER A 61 -0.37 20.94 17.90
N GLU A 62 0.10 20.98 19.15
CA GLU A 62 1.52 21.23 19.46
C GLU A 62 2.44 20.18 18.80
N SER A 63 1.96 18.93 18.67
CA SER A 63 2.68 17.85 17.99
C SER A 63 2.81 18.06 16.48
N GLU A 64 1.76 18.55 15.81
CA GLU A 64 1.81 18.90 14.37
C GLU A 64 2.78 20.05 14.11
N SER A 65 2.78 21.05 15.01
CA SER A 65 3.70 22.19 14.93
C SER A 65 5.16 21.78 15.12
N LYS A 66 5.43 20.84 16.03
CA LYS A 66 6.77 20.25 16.21
C LYS A 66 7.22 19.48 14.98
N LEU A 67 6.37 18.59 14.46
CA LEU A 67 6.67 17.82 13.25
C LEU A 67 6.97 18.72 12.05
N ALA A 68 6.20 19.80 11.87
CA ALA A 68 6.43 20.76 10.78
C ALA A 68 7.81 21.43 10.87
N ARG A 69 8.28 21.75 12.07
CA ARG A 69 9.63 22.31 12.29
C ARG A 69 10.71 21.28 11.98
N GLU A 70 10.56 20.05 12.46
CA GLU A 70 11.52 18.97 12.18
C GLU A 70 11.59 18.62 10.69
N LEU A 71 10.46 18.57 10.00
CA LEU A 71 10.40 18.41 8.54
C LEU A 71 11.11 19.54 7.80
N SER A 72 10.95 20.78 8.26
CA SER A 72 11.64 21.94 7.67
C SER A 72 13.15 21.85 7.82
N GLN A 73 13.62 21.45 9.01
CA GLN A 73 15.05 21.21 9.28
C GLN A 73 15.61 20.07 8.42
N PHE A 74 14.88 18.96 8.32
CA PHE A 74 15.27 17.84 7.47
C PHE A 74 15.38 18.24 6.00
N ASN A 75 14.42 18.99 5.49
CA ASN A 75 14.45 19.47 4.10
C ASN A 75 15.64 20.40 3.81
N GLU A 76 16.09 21.19 4.80
CA GLU A 76 17.32 21.99 4.69
C GLU A 76 18.56 21.10 4.53
N VAL A 77 18.69 20.08 5.38
CA VAL A 77 19.78 19.10 5.32
C VAL A 77 19.80 18.41 3.97
N VAL A 78 18.66 17.92 3.50
CA VAL A 78 18.54 17.26 2.20
C VAL A 78 18.91 18.19 1.05
N ARG A 79 18.50 19.47 1.11
CA ARG A 79 18.87 20.45 0.07
C ARG A 79 20.37 20.68 0.02
N LYS A 80 21.01 20.80 1.18
CA LYS A 80 22.47 20.97 1.28
C LYS A 80 23.21 19.74 0.75
N LEU A 81 22.79 18.53 1.12
CA LEU A 81 23.37 17.30 0.61
C LEU A 81 23.24 17.22 -0.92
N LYS A 82 22.04 17.50 -1.46
CA LYS A 82 21.78 17.52 -2.91
C LYS A 82 22.60 18.57 -3.66
N SER A 83 22.85 19.75 -3.10
CA SER A 83 23.62 20.80 -3.78
C SER A 83 25.13 20.53 -3.80
N GLN A 84 25.63 19.80 -2.80
CA GLN A 84 27.04 19.40 -2.71
C GLN A 84 27.32 18.05 -3.38
N PHE A 85 26.27 17.38 -3.85
CA PHE A 85 26.35 16.04 -4.38
C PHE A 85 27.08 15.99 -5.73
N VAL A 86 28.12 15.15 -5.79
CA VAL A 86 28.79 14.75 -7.02
C VAL A 86 28.99 13.23 -6.97
N ALA A 87 28.42 12.51 -7.93
CA ALA A 87 28.49 11.06 -7.97
C ALA A 87 29.95 10.58 -8.13
N ALA A 88 30.35 9.61 -7.30
CA ALA A 88 31.68 8.99 -7.42
C ALA A 88 31.86 8.24 -8.75
N SER A 89 33.10 8.15 -9.22
CA SER A 89 33.43 7.54 -10.52
C SER A 89 33.32 6.00 -10.53
N THR A 90 33.70 5.34 -9.44
CA THR A 90 33.66 3.88 -9.30
C THR A 90 32.36 3.40 -8.66
N PHE A 91 31.99 2.15 -8.92
CA PHE A 91 30.75 1.56 -8.37
C PHE A 91 30.83 1.43 -6.84
N GLU A 92 31.95 0.95 -6.33
CA GLU A 92 32.18 0.72 -4.90
C GLU A 92 32.07 2.03 -4.10
N SER A 93 32.72 3.10 -4.58
CA SER A 93 32.61 4.42 -3.95
C SER A 93 31.22 5.03 -4.08
N ARG A 94 30.45 4.70 -5.12
CA ARG A 94 29.02 5.08 -5.20
C ARG A 94 28.19 4.34 -4.16
N CYS A 95 28.48 3.08 -3.88
CA CYS A 95 27.80 2.33 -2.81
C CYS A 95 28.09 2.94 -1.43
N GLU A 96 29.35 3.26 -1.14
CA GLU A 96 29.76 3.96 0.08
C GLU A 96 29.07 5.32 0.19
N GLN A 97 29.12 6.12 -0.88
CA GLN A 97 28.46 7.42 -0.92
C GLN A 97 26.94 7.32 -0.68
N ALA A 98 26.26 6.29 -1.23
CA ALA A 98 24.84 6.06 -0.98
C ALA A 98 24.56 5.77 0.50
N PHE A 99 25.44 5.02 1.15
CA PHE A 99 25.35 4.74 2.58
C PHE A 99 25.62 5.99 3.42
N ASP A 100 26.67 6.75 3.12
CA ASP A 100 27.03 7.98 3.86
C ASP A 100 25.89 9.01 3.81
N VAL A 101 25.36 9.23 2.61
CA VAL A 101 24.19 10.09 2.39
C VAL A 101 22.99 9.61 3.19
N ALA A 102 22.72 8.31 3.21
CA ALA A 102 21.63 7.74 3.99
C ALA A 102 21.86 7.90 5.50
N ASN A 103 23.09 7.72 5.98
CA ASN A 103 23.47 7.87 7.37
C ASN A 103 23.28 9.32 7.85
N ASP A 104 23.71 10.30 7.04
CA ASP A 104 23.50 11.72 7.31
C ASP A 104 22.01 12.07 7.40
N MET A 105 21.18 11.52 6.51
CA MET A 105 19.73 11.74 6.55
C MET A 105 19.06 11.04 7.74
N PHE A 106 19.52 9.85 8.12
CA PHE A 106 18.88 9.02 9.14
C PHE A 106 18.86 9.69 10.52
N GLY A 107 19.92 10.42 10.86
CA GLY A 107 20.02 11.18 12.12
C GLY A 107 19.03 12.35 12.21
N HIS A 108 18.59 12.89 11.07
CA HIS A 108 17.73 14.07 11.00
C HIS A 108 16.30 13.76 10.54
N ALA A 109 16.03 12.54 10.08
CA ALA A 109 14.73 12.17 9.52
C ALA A 109 13.64 12.13 10.62
N PRO A 110 12.64 13.04 10.57
CA PRO A 110 11.52 12.99 11.51
C PRO A 110 10.66 11.76 11.24
N THR A 111 10.46 11.35 9.98
CA THR A 111 9.61 10.20 9.64
C THR A 111 10.32 9.26 8.67
N TRP A 112 9.88 7.99 8.64
CA TRP A 112 10.34 7.05 7.61
C TRP A 112 9.91 7.48 6.20
N ILE A 113 8.78 8.20 6.08
CA ILE A 113 8.20 8.63 4.80
C ILE A 113 9.12 9.65 4.13
N CYS A 114 9.55 10.69 4.86
CA CYS A 114 10.43 11.71 4.29
C CYS A 114 11.81 11.13 3.96
N PHE A 115 12.34 10.22 4.79
CA PHE A 115 13.57 9.49 4.51
C PHE A 115 13.44 8.67 3.21
N TYR A 116 12.39 7.86 3.09
CA TYR A 116 12.13 7.07 1.89
C TYR A 116 12.00 7.94 0.65
N ARG A 117 11.18 9.00 0.71
CA ARG A 117 10.91 9.91 -0.42
C ARG A 117 12.20 10.53 -0.97
N GLU A 118 13.04 11.04 -0.09
CA GLU A 118 14.23 11.79 -0.48
C GLU A 118 15.42 10.89 -0.87
N LEU A 119 15.49 9.67 -0.32
CA LEU A 119 16.57 8.72 -0.61
C LEU A 119 16.21 7.74 -1.74
N MET A 120 15.11 6.99 -1.58
CA MET A 120 14.73 5.84 -2.42
C MET A 120 13.50 6.07 -3.29
N GLY A 121 12.77 7.17 -3.10
CA GLY A 121 11.60 7.53 -3.90
C GLY A 121 11.96 7.74 -5.37
N GLY A 122 10.95 7.89 -6.24
CA GLY A 122 11.18 7.99 -7.69
C GLY A 122 12.06 9.16 -8.15
N SER A 123 12.30 10.16 -7.30
CA SER A 123 13.26 11.25 -7.50
C SER A 123 14.28 11.35 -6.36
N GLY A 124 14.52 10.23 -5.68
CA GLY A 124 15.43 10.13 -4.54
C GLY A 124 16.89 10.14 -4.98
N MET A 125 17.79 10.41 -4.04
CA MET A 125 19.24 10.52 -4.32
C MET A 125 19.86 9.25 -4.89
N LEU A 126 19.32 8.06 -4.57
CA LEU A 126 19.87 6.83 -5.15
C LEU A 126 19.78 6.80 -6.68
N HIS A 127 18.76 7.42 -7.28
CA HIS A 127 18.66 7.53 -8.74
C HIS A 127 19.68 8.51 -9.34
N SER A 128 20.12 9.50 -8.57
CA SER A 128 21.21 10.41 -8.96
C SER A 128 22.58 9.76 -8.82
N ILE A 129 22.75 8.86 -7.85
CA ILE A 129 23.99 8.10 -7.66
C ILE A 129 24.12 7.03 -8.74
N PHE A 130 23.08 6.23 -8.96
CA PHE A 130 23.09 5.11 -9.89
C PHE A 130 22.22 5.42 -11.11
N THR A 131 22.81 6.09 -12.10
CA THR A 131 22.12 6.46 -13.34
C THR A 131 21.91 5.27 -14.28
N ASP A 132 22.77 4.25 -14.21
CA ASP A 132 22.64 3.01 -14.96
C ASP A 132 21.77 1.98 -14.20
N ALA A 133 20.83 1.35 -14.91
CA ALA A 133 19.91 0.37 -14.34
C ALA A 133 20.63 -0.92 -13.91
N GLY A 134 21.71 -1.29 -14.59
CA GLY A 134 22.53 -2.45 -14.24
C GLY A 134 23.26 -2.24 -12.92
N ASP A 135 23.90 -1.08 -12.75
CA ASP A 135 24.54 -0.68 -11.51
C ASP A 135 23.54 -0.51 -10.36
N PHE A 136 22.37 0.09 -10.60
CA PHE A 136 21.32 0.18 -9.59
C PHE A 136 20.88 -1.22 -9.13
N GLY A 137 20.63 -2.14 -10.07
CA GLY A 137 20.32 -3.53 -9.76
C GLY A 137 21.45 -4.22 -8.98
N ARG A 138 22.73 -3.92 -9.26
CA ARG A 138 23.88 -4.41 -8.45
C ARG A 138 23.86 -3.85 -7.04
N PHE A 139 23.59 -2.56 -6.89
CA PHE A 139 23.49 -1.90 -5.59
C PHE A 139 22.39 -2.50 -4.72
N LEU A 140 21.22 -2.86 -5.28
CA LEU A 140 20.14 -3.48 -4.50
C LEU A 140 20.54 -4.80 -3.81
N ARG A 141 21.60 -5.47 -4.31
CA ARG A 141 22.17 -6.69 -3.73
C ARG A 141 23.41 -6.45 -2.86
N SER A 142 23.81 -5.19 -2.68
CA SER A 142 24.98 -4.80 -1.86
C SER A 142 24.66 -4.77 -0.37
N ASP A 143 25.70 -4.89 0.45
CA ASP A 143 25.59 -4.75 1.91
C ASP A 143 25.15 -3.34 2.31
N GLN A 144 25.56 -2.30 1.57
CA GLN A 144 25.18 -0.92 1.81
C GLN A 144 23.66 -0.73 1.68
N HIS A 145 23.05 -1.31 0.64
CA HIS A 145 21.60 -1.29 0.50
C HIS A 145 20.91 -2.04 1.65
N HIS A 146 21.47 -3.17 2.09
CA HIS A 146 20.94 -3.88 3.27
C HIS A 146 20.95 -3.01 4.53
N GLN A 147 22.05 -2.28 4.79
CA GLN A 147 22.12 -1.36 5.92
C GLN A 147 21.10 -0.21 5.82
N ILE A 148 20.88 0.35 4.63
CA ILE A 148 19.85 1.38 4.41
C ILE A 148 18.44 0.82 4.70
N GLN A 149 18.17 -0.44 4.34
CA GLN A 149 16.90 -1.09 4.67
C GLN A 149 16.73 -1.29 6.19
N LEU A 150 17.81 -1.55 6.93
CA LEU A 150 17.78 -1.61 8.39
C LEU A 150 17.50 -0.23 9.00
N MET A 151 18.11 0.84 8.48
CA MET A 151 17.80 2.23 8.88
C MET A 151 16.32 2.54 8.66
N LEU A 152 15.77 2.23 7.49
CA LEU A 152 14.34 2.43 7.20
C LEU A 152 13.45 1.64 8.16
N THR A 153 13.81 0.39 8.45
CA THR A 153 13.08 -0.45 9.41
C THR A 153 13.07 0.16 10.80
N ALA A 154 14.20 0.72 11.25
CA ALA A 154 14.31 1.43 12.53
C ALA A 154 13.50 2.73 12.56
N LEU A 155 13.40 3.48 11.45
CA LEU A 155 12.50 4.64 11.38
C LEU A 155 11.03 4.23 11.48
N ARG A 156 10.66 3.09 10.90
CA ARG A 156 9.28 2.57 10.92
C ARG A 156 8.83 2.05 12.28
N SER A 157 9.75 1.65 13.16
CA SER A 157 9.41 1.24 14.52
C SER A 157 9.14 2.40 15.46
N ARG A 158 9.39 3.65 15.05
CA ARG A 158 9.07 4.84 15.84
C ARG A 158 7.57 5.14 15.72
N ASP A 159 6.92 5.42 16.85
CA ASP A 159 5.52 5.87 16.87
C ASP A 159 5.43 7.28 16.29
N LEU A 160 5.12 7.37 15.01
CA LEU A 160 5.10 8.60 14.25
C LEU A 160 3.68 8.95 13.84
N PRO A 161 3.36 10.25 13.75
CA PRO A 161 2.05 10.68 13.29
C PRO A 161 1.78 10.10 11.90
N GLU A 162 0.58 9.53 11.74
CA GLU A 162 0.20 8.71 10.59
C GLU A 162 0.16 9.49 9.26
N ASN A 163 0.28 10.82 9.31
CA ASN A 163 0.17 11.71 8.15
C ASN A 163 1.31 12.73 8.11
N ASP A 164 2.19 12.64 7.10
CA ASP A 164 3.10 13.72 6.71
C ASP A 164 2.28 14.74 5.88
N PRO A 165 2.17 16.01 6.29
CA PRO A 165 1.46 17.03 5.52
C PRO A 165 1.98 17.18 4.07
N ASN A 166 3.24 16.83 3.83
CA ASN A 166 3.88 16.92 2.51
C ASN A 166 3.67 15.69 1.64
N ASP A 167 3.18 14.57 2.20
CA ASP A 167 3.00 13.32 1.46
C ASP A 167 1.60 12.74 1.71
N PRO A 168 0.59 13.18 0.93
CA PRO A 168 -0.78 12.79 1.17
C PRO A 168 -1.00 11.32 0.82
N GLN A 169 -1.49 10.54 1.78
CA GLN A 169 -1.73 9.11 1.61
C GLN A 169 -2.65 8.80 0.41
N ARG A 170 -2.35 7.69 -0.27
CA ARG A 170 -3.14 7.15 -1.37
C ARG A 170 -3.48 5.68 -1.09
N MET A 171 -4.70 5.30 -1.42
CA MET A 171 -5.15 3.91 -1.31
C MET A 171 -4.93 3.20 -2.64
N ILE A 172 -4.31 2.03 -2.59
CA ILE A 172 -4.24 1.08 -3.72
C ILE A 172 -5.10 -0.13 -3.40
N THR A 173 -5.78 -0.66 -4.41
CA THR A 173 -6.52 -1.93 -4.31
C THR A 173 -5.89 -2.93 -5.27
N VAL A 174 -5.39 -4.04 -4.75
CA VAL A 174 -4.76 -5.10 -5.54
C VAL A 174 -5.67 -6.32 -5.56
N ARG A 175 -5.82 -6.95 -6.73
CA ARG A 175 -6.50 -8.24 -6.86
C ARG A 175 -5.45 -9.34 -6.75
N LEU A 176 -5.56 -10.18 -5.72
CA LEU A 176 -4.66 -11.30 -5.48
C LEU A 176 -5.40 -12.63 -5.69
N PRO A 177 -4.75 -13.67 -6.25
CA PRO A 177 -5.26 -15.04 -6.17
C PRO A 177 -5.50 -15.45 -4.70
N LYS A 178 -6.54 -16.26 -4.47
CA LYS A 178 -6.92 -16.72 -3.12
C LYS A 178 -5.74 -17.37 -2.37
N SER A 179 -5.03 -18.28 -3.03
CA SER A 179 -3.87 -18.97 -2.44
C SER A 179 -2.75 -18.03 -2.01
N LEU A 180 -2.47 -16.98 -2.79
CA LEU A 180 -1.46 -15.98 -2.43
C LEU A 180 -1.91 -15.14 -1.23
N HIS A 181 -3.19 -14.74 -1.20
CA HIS A 181 -3.74 -14.01 -0.06
C HIS A 181 -3.69 -14.82 1.23
N GLU A 182 -4.07 -16.10 1.19
CA GLU A 182 -4.01 -17.00 2.36
C GLU A 182 -2.57 -17.15 2.86
N ALA A 183 -1.60 -17.40 1.98
CA ALA A 183 -0.19 -17.47 2.35
C ALA A 183 0.32 -16.17 3.03
N MET A 184 -0.15 -15.01 2.56
CA MET A 184 0.19 -13.73 3.18
C MET A 184 -0.45 -13.56 4.57
N CYS A 185 -1.69 -14.03 4.76
CA CYS A 185 -2.34 -14.03 6.07
C CYS A 185 -1.59 -14.91 7.07
N ASP A 186 -1.21 -16.12 6.66
CA ASP A 186 -0.48 -17.07 7.50
C ASP A 186 0.88 -16.51 7.92
N GLU A 187 1.60 -15.89 6.99
CA GLU A 187 2.90 -15.26 7.27
C GLU A 187 2.77 -14.06 8.21
N ALA A 188 1.77 -13.20 7.99
CA ALA A 188 1.49 -12.07 8.86
C ALA A 188 1.14 -12.54 10.28
N ALA A 189 0.35 -13.62 10.41
CA ALA A 189 0.04 -14.25 11.69
C ALA A 189 1.30 -14.81 12.37
N ARG A 190 2.16 -15.53 11.64
CA ARG A 190 3.45 -16.05 12.16
C ARG A 190 4.37 -14.94 12.67
N LEU A 191 4.34 -13.77 12.03
CA LEU A 191 5.14 -12.60 12.41
C LEU A 191 4.43 -11.67 13.43
N ASN A 192 3.21 -12.00 13.86
CA ASN A 192 2.39 -11.17 14.75
C ASN A 192 2.20 -9.72 14.26
N ILE A 193 1.98 -9.54 12.95
CA ILE A 193 1.71 -8.22 12.34
C ILE A 193 0.45 -8.26 11.49
N SER A 194 -0.11 -7.09 11.18
CA SER A 194 -1.22 -7.02 10.24
C SER A 194 -0.75 -7.29 8.81
N VAL A 195 -1.65 -7.81 7.96
CA VAL A 195 -1.39 -8.01 6.53
C VAL A 195 -0.94 -6.70 5.87
N ASN A 196 -1.53 -5.56 6.24
CA ASN A 196 -1.11 -4.25 5.73
C ASN A 196 0.35 -3.92 6.10
N ARG A 197 0.77 -4.19 7.34
CA ARG A 197 2.16 -3.97 7.78
C ARG A 197 3.14 -4.86 7.02
N LEU A 198 2.76 -6.11 6.74
CA LEU A 198 3.54 -7.02 5.89
C LEU A 198 3.63 -6.49 4.46
N CYS A 199 2.50 -6.11 3.85
CA CYS A 199 2.44 -5.56 2.49
C CYS A 199 3.34 -4.35 2.32
N ILE A 200 3.24 -3.37 3.22
CA ILE A 200 4.05 -2.15 3.14
C ILE A 200 5.53 -2.51 3.28
N SER A 201 5.89 -3.40 4.22
CA SER A 201 7.29 -3.80 4.42
C SER A 201 7.87 -4.47 3.16
N ARG A 202 7.08 -5.28 2.45
CA ARG A 202 7.49 -5.86 1.15
C ARG A 202 7.60 -4.83 0.04
N MET A 203 6.70 -3.85 -0.03
CA MET A 203 6.74 -2.80 -1.06
C MET A 203 7.96 -1.87 -0.92
N LEU A 204 8.52 -1.75 0.29
CA LEU A 204 9.71 -0.94 0.56
C LEU A 204 11.01 -1.64 0.16
N GLN A 205 10.98 -2.97 -0.03
CA GLN A 205 12.08 -3.71 -0.62
C GLN A 205 12.06 -3.48 -2.13
N LEU A 206 12.99 -2.65 -2.61
CA LEU A 206 13.10 -2.37 -4.04
C LEU A 206 13.41 -3.66 -4.80
N LEU A 207 12.65 -3.90 -5.85
CA LEU A 207 12.84 -5.06 -6.71
C LEU A 207 13.96 -4.78 -7.71
N ASP A 208 14.82 -5.78 -7.93
CA ASP A 208 15.73 -5.78 -9.07
C ASP A 208 14.89 -5.73 -10.36
N PRO A 209 15.12 -4.77 -11.27
CA PRO A 209 14.40 -4.68 -12.53
C PRO A 209 14.39 -5.99 -13.33
N LYS A 210 15.42 -6.82 -13.19
CA LYS A 210 15.52 -8.13 -13.87
C LYS A 210 14.53 -9.17 -13.36
N MET A 211 13.93 -8.96 -12.19
CA MET A 211 12.96 -9.86 -11.56
C MET A 211 11.50 -9.53 -11.96
N ILE A 212 11.30 -8.47 -12.75
CA ILE A 212 9.98 -8.09 -13.25
C ILE A 212 9.79 -8.73 -14.63
N PRO A 213 8.80 -9.63 -14.81
CA PRO A 213 8.52 -10.22 -16.12
C PRO A 213 8.21 -9.13 -17.15
N GLU A 214 8.86 -9.18 -18.31
CA GLU A 214 8.59 -8.27 -19.41
C GLU A 214 7.16 -8.51 -19.93
N SER A 215 6.26 -7.56 -19.68
CA SER A 215 4.91 -7.65 -20.23
C SER A 215 4.88 -7.02 -21.63
N HIS A 216 4.66 -7.81 -22.68
CA HIS A 216 4.45 -7.29 -24.04
C HIS A 216 3.09 -6.57 -24.22
N SER A 217 2.22 -6.61 -23.21
CA SER A 217 0.97 -5.87 -23.23
C SER A 217 1.17 -4.42 -22.79
N LYS A 218 0.64 -3.47 -23.58
CA LYS A 218 0.55 -2.05 -23.19
C LYS A 218 0.04 -1.93 -21.74
N PRO A 219 0.65 -1.10 -20.88
CA PRO A 219 0.21 -0.93 -19.49
C PRO A 219 -1.30 -0.71 -19.42
N ARG A 220 -2.03 -1.69 -18.89
CA ARG A 220 -3.49 -1.58 -18.72
C ARG A 220 -3.75 -0.77 -17.46
N GLY A 221 -4.15 0.47 -17.64
CA GLY A 221 -4.55 1.34 -16.53
C GLY A 221 -5.05 2.68 -17.03
N ARG A 222 -6.11 3.20 -16.41
CA ARG A 222 -6.44 4.62 -16.55
C ARG A 222 -5.34 5.40 -15.84
N LYS A 223 -4.70 6.35 -16.52
CA LYS A 223 -3.80 7.32 -15.87
C LYS A 223 -4.51 7.89 -14.64
N PRO A 224 -3.84 7.99 -13.48
CA PRO A 224 -4.45 8.57 -12.28
C PRO A 224 -5.10 9.90 -12.65
N ARG A 225 -6.41 9.98 -12.52
CA ARG A 225 -7.14 11.21 -12.85
C ARG A 225 -6.70 12.23 -11.82
N THR A 226 -5.94 13.24 -12.23
CA THR A 226 -5.71 14.42 -11.40
C THR A 226 -7.09 14.96 -11.04
N ARG A 227 -7.43 14.95 -9.74
CA ARG A 227 -8.68 15.53 -9.27
C ARG A 227 -8.50 17.05 -9.33
N SER A 228 -8.61 17.62 -10.53
CA SER A 228 -8.76 19.06 -10.70
C SER A 228 -9.92 19.51 -9.81
N LYS A 229 -9.68 20.51 -8.98
CA LYS A 229 -10.70 21.16 -8.14
C LYS A 229 -11.90 21.49 -9.04
N ILE A 230 -13.02 20.83 -8.81
CA ILE A 230 -14.28 21.16 -9.46
C ILE A 230 -14.75 22.46 -8.80
N THR A 231 -14.56 23.58 -9.49
CA THR A 231 -15.32 24.80 -9.24
C THR A 231 -16.77 24.49 -9.60
N PRO A 232 -17.74 24.60 -8.68
CA PRO A 232 -19.14 24.44 -9.02
C PRO A 232 -19.58 25.69 -9.80
N GLN A 233 -19.45 25.65 -11.12
CA GLN A 233 -20.04 26.66 -11.98
C GLN A 233 -21.51 26.33 -12.17
N SER A 234 -22.34 27.19 -11.58
CA SER A 234 -23.78 27.28 -11.73
C SER A 234 -24.20 27.28 -13.20
N THR A 235 -25.08 26.34 -13.58
CA THR A 235 -25.91 26.47 -14.79
C THR A 235 -27.35 26.12 -14.46
N ALA A 236 -28.20 27.13 -14.64
CA ALA A 236 -29.65 27.14 -14.52
C ALA A 236 -30.35 26.13 -15.48
N PRO A 237 -31.63 25.79 -15.24
CA PRO A 237 -32.32 24.70 -15.91
C PRO A 237 -32.91 25.14 -17.26
N ALA A 238 -32.54 24.43 -18.34
CA ALA A 238 -33.17 24.57 -19.66
C ALA A 238 -34.02 23.32 -19.97
N GLN A 239 -35.33 23.49 -19.78
CA GLN A 239 -36.46 23.01 -20.57
C GLN A 239 -36.31 21.72 -21.43
N HIS A 240 -37.07 20.70 -21.04
CA HIS A 240 -37.49 19.56 -21.86
C HIS A 240 -38.56 19.97 -22.90
N PRO A 241 -38.51 19.41 -24.12
CA PRO A 241 -39.72 19.07 -24.86
C PRO A 241 -39.92 17.55 -25.00
N ALA A 242 -41.21 17.21 -25.05
CA ALA A 242 -41.84 15.90 -25.03
C ALA A 242 -41.39 14.89 -26.10
N GLN A 243 -41.47 13.60 -25.75
CA GLN A 243 -41.72 12.51 -26.69
C GLN A 243 -42.89 11.64 -26.19
N PRO A 244 -43.80 11.21 -27.09
CA PRO A 244 -44.96 10.40 -26.74
C PRO A 244 -44.68 8.89 -26.75
N GLN A 245 -45.50 8.18 -25.98
CA GLN A 245 -45.54 6.73 -25.76
C GLN A 245 -45.94 5.95 -27.04
N SER A 246 -45.48 4.70 -27.16
CA SER A 246 -46.31 3.48 -26.92
C SER A 246 -45.93 2.25 -27.78
N GLN A 247 -46.08 1.07 -27.15
CA GLN A 247 -46.28 -0.29 -27.72
C GLN A 247 -45.02 -1.00 -28.27
N SER A 248 -44.78 -2.30 -28.07
CA SER A 248 -45.62 -3.46 -27.72
C SER A 248 -44.75 -4.63 -27.21
N ALA A 249 -45.42 -5.66 -26.69
CA ALA A 249 -44.90 -6.80 -25.93
C ALA A 249 -44.27 -7.95 -26.75
N SER A 250 -43.55 -8.81 -26.01
CA SER A 250 -42.93 -10.14 -26.27
C SER A 250 -43.83 -11.19 -27.01
N PRO A 251 -43.42 -12.47 -27.27
CA PRO A 251 -42.24 -13.21 -26.80
C PRO A 251 -41.57 -14.27 -27.73
N ALA A 252 -40.45 -14.80 -27.21
CA ALA A 252 -39.94 -16.19 -27.24
C ALA A 252 -39.70 -16.95 -28.57
N ALA A 253 -38.45 -17.36 -28.76
CA ALA A 253 -38.11 -18.65 -29.39
C ALA A 253 -36.71 -19.12 -28.93
N THR A 254 -36.67 -20.19 -28.14
CA THR A 254 -35.50 -20.98 -27.78
C THR A 254 -35.36 -22.15 -28.75
N PRO A 255 -34.18 -22.44 -29.33
CA PRO A 255 -33.93 -23.74 -29.96
C PRO A 255 -33.22 -24.72 -29.00
N PRO A 256 -33.52 -26.02 -29.07
CA PRO A 256 -32.95 -27.04 -28.19
C PRO A 256 -31.57 -27.51 -28.67
N PHE A 257 -30.65 -27.68 -27.71
CA PHE A 257 -29.33 -28.28 -27.93
C PHE A 257 -29.46 -29.80 -27.94
N SER A 258 -29.00 -30.42 -29.02
CA SER A 258 -28.97 -31.87 -29.24
C SER A 258 -27.83 -32.52 -28.44
N SER A 259 -28.18 -33.59 -27.73
CA SER A 259 -27.32 -34.54 -27.06
C SER A 259 -26.62 -35.47 -28.06
N ASN A 260 -25.30 -35.63 -27.93
CA ASN A 260 -24.52 -36.60 -28.67
C ASN A 260 -23.72 -37.48 -27.70
N PRO A 261 -24.01 -38.79 -27.60
CA PRO A 261 -23.13 -39.74 -26.92
C PRO A 261 -22.56 -40.78 -27.91
N GLY A 262 -21.23 -40.96 -27.88
CA GLY A 262 -20.63 -42.26 -28.21
C GLY A 262 -19.54 -42.29 -29.29
N ALA A 263 -18.31 -42.61 -28.85
CA ALA A 263 -17.30 -43.47 -29.48
C ALA A 263 -16.05 -43.38 -28.56
N ARG A 264 -15.60 -44.36 -27.75
CA ARG A 264 -15.23 -45.77 -27.97
C ARG A 264 -14.26 -45.99 -29.14
N TYR A 265 -12.98 -46.04 -28.83
CA TYR A 265 -11.93 -46.96 -29.32
C TYR A 265 -10.95 -47.09 -28.13
N SER A 266 -10.68 -48.26 -27.51
CA SER A 266 -9.95 -49.44 -28.02
C SER A 266 -8.60 -49.09 -28.58
#